data_AF-A0A7H4GL49-F1
#
_entry.id   AF-A0A7H4GL49-F1
#
_cell.length_a   1.000
_cell.length_b   1.000
_cell.length_c   1.000
_cell.angle_alpha   90.00
_cell.angle_beta   90.00
_cell.angle_gamma   90.00
#
_symmetry.space_group_name_H-M   'P 1'
#
loop_
_entity.id
_entity.type
_entity.pdbx_description
1 polymer ?
#
loop_
_entity_poly.entity_id
_entity_poly.type
_entity_poly.pdbx_seq_one_letter_code
_entity_poly.pdbx_strand_id
1 'polypeptide(L)'
;MKSLIMLLAGSLLAVGILAAESDFDPGTLDYEISFNGKRMEWRELAFFVMPGQERELTLHLPDGMQAEAVVNGGELRRLGPARWVWTAPDEPGLVRFDIHPGQAQSARLNVIVMVPLAEVENGYLNGYRIGRYPDKPLRGNPIYLPPPGLIEVSPELADLPVSPHFTLGQFLCKQQPDHWPKYLVLREALVAKLEIILAEVNDRGIHTDSFHVMSGYRTPWYNRAIGNGRYSRHVWGGAADIFIDTNGNGRMDDLNGDGRSGVKDARLLLSIIDDLYDSGRHERLHGGLGLYGPRPHRGPFVHVDARGHEARWTVP
;
A
#
# COMPACT_ATOMS: atom_id res chain seq x y z
N MET A 1 -57.84 -52.78 21.22
CA MET A 1 -57.51 -51.56 21.98
C MET A 1 -55.99 -51.52 22.19
N LYS A 2 -55.38 -50.33 22.07
CA LYS A 2 -53.93 -50.01 21.87
C LYS A 2 -53.61 -49.82 20.37
N SER A 3 -53.86 -48.65 19.79
CA SER A 3 -53.18 -47.34 19.93
C SER A 3 -52.20 -47.11 18.78
N LEU A 4 -52.66 -46.20 17.93
CA LEU A 4 -52.04 -45.49 16.83
C LEU A 4 -50.73 -44.80 17.24
N ILE A 5 -49.64 -45.01 16.50
CA ILE A 5 -48.55 -44.04 16.38
C ILE A 5 -48.18 -43.98 14.89
N MET A 6 -48.61 -42.89 14.26
CA MET A 6 -48.28 -42.53 12.88
C MET A 6 -47.04 -41.64 12.96
N LEU A 7 -45.86 -42.15 12.59
CA LEU A 7 -44.66 -41.31 12.44
C LEU A 7 -44.80 -40.51 11.13
N LEU A 8 -45.09 -39.22 11.25
CA LEU A 8 -44.82 -38.27 10.16
C LEU A 8 -43.31 -38.00 10.13
N ALA A 9 -42.64 -38.50 9.09
CA ALA A 9 -41.29 -38.06 8.73
C ALA A 9 -41.40 -36.66 8.09
N GLY A 10 -41.14 -35.62 8.87
CA GLY A 10 -40.97 -34.26 8.38
C GLY A 10 -39.57 -34.09 7.81
N SER A 11 -39.45 -34.04 6.49
CA SER A 11 -38.22 -33.68 5.79
C SER A 11 -37.94 -32.19 5.99
N LEU A 12 -37.01 -31.83 6.89
CA LEU A 12 -36.41 -30.49 6.87
C LEU A 12 -35.48 -30.41 5.66
N LEU A 13 -35.91 -29.75 4.58
CA LEU A 13 -34.98 -29.22 3.59
C LEU A 13 -34.22 -28.06 4.26
N ALA A 14 -32.98 -28.32 4.67
CA ALA A 14 -32.03 -27.27 4.97
C ALA A 14 -31.67 -26.60 3.64
N VAL A 15 -32.30 -25.45 3.35
CA VAL A 15 -31.82 -24.56 2.29
C VAL A 15 -30.55 -23.93 2.83
N GLY A 16 -29.42 -24.53 2.50
CA GLY A 16 -28.12 -23.91 2.68
C GLY A 16 -28.08 -22.67 1.78
N ILE A 17 -28.13 -21.49 2.38
CA ILE A 17 -27.71 -20.27 1.71
C ILE A 17 -26.18 -20.41 1.59
N LEU A 18 -25.72 -20.93 0.46
CA LEU A 18 -24.35 -20.70 0.03
C LEU A 18 -24.23 -19.19 -0.14
N ALA A 19 -23.58 -18.52 0.81
CA ALA A 19 -23.05 -17.20 0.55
C ALA A 19 -22.13 -17.36 -0.66
N ALA A 20 -22.43 -16.69 -1.77
CA ALA A 20 -21.47 -16.55 -2.83
C ALA A 20 -20.22 -15.94 -2.19
N GLU A 21 -19.08 -16.62 -2.28
CA GLU A 21 -17.79 -15.96 -2.09
C GLU A 21 -17.83 -14.71 -2.97
N SER A 22 -17.78 -13.53 -2.36
CA SER A 22 -17.68 -12.31 -3.13
C SER A 22 -16.35 -12.35 -3.87
N ASP A 23 -16.38 -12.33 -5.20
CA ASP A 23 -15.19 -12.16 -6.01
C ASP A 23 -14.38 -10.96 -5.48
N PHE A 24 -13.05 -11.12 -5.41
CA PHE A 24 -12.15 -10.05 -5.00
C PHE A 24 -12.33 -8.84 -5.93
N ASP A 25 -12.67 -7.69 -5.37
CA ASP A 25 -12.80 -6.44 -6.11
C ASP A 25 -11.46 -5.69 -6.10
N PRO A 26 -10.72 -5.63 -7.23
CA PRO A 26 -9.40 -5.01 -7.27
C PRO A 26 -9.43 -3.48 -7.07
N GLY A 27 -10.62 -2.88 -6.98
CA GLY A 27 -10.78 -1.44 -6.78
C GLY A 27 -10.29 -0.61 -7.96
N THR A 28 -10.28 -1.19 -9.16
CA THR A 28 -9.84 -0.52 -10.38
C THR A 28 -10.95 0.33 -10.99
N LEU A 29 -10.53 1.28 -11.81
CA LEU A 29 -11.36 2.17 -12.63
C LEU A 29 -11.41 1.63 -14.07
N ASP A 30 -12.46 2.01 -14.79
CA ASP A 30 -12.62 1.78 -16.23
C ASP A 30 -11.89 2.84 -17.09
N TYR A 31 -11.16 3.75 -16.45
CA TYR A 31 -10.33 4.78 -17.08
C TYR A 31 -9.07 5.02 -16.24
N GLU A 32 -8.10 5.72 -16.82
CA GLU A 32 -6.85 6.05 -16.12
C GLU A 32 -6.83 7.49 -15.62
N ILE A 33 -6.23 7.69 -14.46
CA ILE A 33 -5.93 9.02 -13.90
C ILE A 33 -4.43 9.25 -14.02
N SER A 34 -4.03 10.44 -14.47
CA SER A 34 -2.65 10.91 -14.40
C SER A 34 -2.52 12.05 -13.40
N PHE A 35 -1.69 11.83 -12.38
CA PHE A 35 -1.37 12.81 -11.34
C PHE A 35 0.04 12.56 -10.80
N ASN A 36 0.76 13.61 -10.38
CA ASN A 36 2.14 13.51 -9.88
C ASN A 36 3.11 12.79 -10.83
N GLY A 37 2.89 12.91 -12.15
CA GLY A 37 3.68 12.21 -13.18
C GLY A 37 3.49 10.69 -13.19
N LYS A 38 2.43 10.18 -12.56
CA LYS A 38 2.04 8.77 -12.51
C LYS A 38 0.71 8.57 -13.20
N ARG A 39 0.57 7.45 -13.90
CA ARG A 39 -0.68 6.95 -14.47
C ARG A 39 -1.16 5.80 -13.59
N MET A 40 -2.44 5.82 -13.25
CA MET A 40 -3.05 4.88 -12.31
C MET A 40 -4.45 4.51 -12.77
N GLU A 41 -4.94 3.39 -12.25
CA GLU A 41 -6.23 2.81 -12.62
C GLU A 41 -7.04 2.41 -11.38
N TRP A 42 -6.78 2.99 -10.20
CA TRP A 42 -7.49 2.65 -8.96
C TRP A 42 -8.40 3.78 -8.50
N ARG A 43 -9.56 3.41 -7.95
CA ARG A 43 -10.61 4.35 -7.51
C ARG A 43 -10.25 5.18 -6.30
N GLU A 44 -9.28 4.73 -5.51
CA GLU A 44 -8.76 5.45 -4.36
C GLU A 44 -7.25 5.33 -4.33
N LEU A 45 -6.53 6.44 -4.26
CA LEU A 45 -5.06 6.45 -4.17
C LEU A 45 -4.54 7.65 -3.42
N ALA A 46 -3.40 7.50 -2.75
CA ALA A 46 -2.68 8.59 -2.13
C ALA A 46 -1.46 9.06 -2.93
N PHE A 47 -1.21 10.36 -2.87
CA PHE A 47 -0.04 11.01 -3.46
C PHE A 47 0.66 11.90 -2.46
N PHE A 48 1.97 12.05 -2.63
CA PHE A 48 2.79 12.84 -1.71
C PHE A 48 3.45 13.97 -2.48
N VAL A 49 3.16 15.20 -2.08
CA VAL A 49 3.62 16.43 -2.75
C VAL A 49 4.28 17.38 -1.77
N MET A 50 5.16 18.24 -2.25
CA MET A 50 5.73 19.30 -1.42
C MET A 50 4.78 20.51 -1.32
N PRO A 51 4.91 21.34 -0.28
CA PRO A 51 4.26 22.65 -0.20
C PRO A 51 4.42 23.49 -1.46
N GLY A 52 3.35 24.18 -1.88
CA GLY A 52 3.34 25.09 -3.03
C GLY A 52 3.57 24.43 -4.40
N GLN A 53 3.64 23.10 -4.45
CA GLN A 53 3.99 22.37 -5.64
C GLN A 53 2.82 22.29 -6.64
N GLU A 54 3.09 22.64 -7.89
CA GLU A 54 2.12 22.52 -8.98
C GLU A 54 2.09 21.10 -9.56
N ARG A 55 0.88 20.56 -9.79
CA ARG A 55 0.63 19.26 -10.39
C ARG A 55 -0.51 19.28 -11.38
N GLU A 56 -0.29 18.60 -12.50
CA GLU A 56 -1.33 18.34 -13.47
C GLU A 56 -2.16 17.12 -13.07
N LEU A 57 -3.48 17.27 -13.12
CA LEU A 57 -4.47 16.21 -13.04
C LEU A 57 -5.10 16.02 -14.41
N THR A 58 -5.01 14.82 -14.97
CA THR A 58 -5.65 14.46 -16.24
C THR A 58 -6.42 13.16 -16.07
N LEU A 59 -7.67 13.12 -16.54
CA LEU A 59 -8.44 11.88 -16.66
C LEU A 59 -8.45 11.45 -18.12
N HIS A 60 -8.04 10.21 -18.38
CA HIS A 60 -8.01 9.60 -19.71
C HIS A 60 -9.35 8.93 -19.98
N LEU A 61 -10.38 9.77 -20.16
CA LEU A 61 -11.75 9.33 -20.44
C LEU A 61 -11.96 9.12 -21.95
N PRO A 62 -12.95 8.31 -22.35
CA PRO A 62 -13.39 8.24 -23.75
C PRO A 62 -13.81 9.61 -24.30
N ASP A 63 -13.70 9.76 -25.63
CA ASP A 63 -13.95 11.03 -26.32
C ASP A 63 -15.34 11.63 -26.02
N GLY A 64 -15.36 12.95 -25.79
CA GLY A 64 -16.60 13.70 -25.53
C GLY A 64 -17.09 13.66 -24.09
N MET A 65 -16.48 12.87 -23.21
CA MET A 65 -16.81 12.90 -21.78
C MET A 65 -16.25 14.14 -21.09
N GLN A 66 -17.07 14.72 -20.22
CA GLN A 66 -16.66 15.77 -19.30
C GLN A 66 -16.57 15.20 -17.89
N ALA A 67 -15.70 15.79 -17.09
CA ALA A 67 -15.58 15.42 -15.70
C ALA A 67 -15.47 16.66 -14.81
N GLU A 68 -15.91 16.48 -13.57
CA GLU A 68 -15.72 17.44 -12.50
C GLU A 68 -14.71 16.87 -11.51
N ALA A 69 -13.86 17.76 -11.01
CA ALA A 69 -12.93 17.48 -9.93
C ALA A 69 -13.12 18.59 -8.90
N VAL A 70 -13.43 18.20 -7.68
CA VAL A 70 -13.57 19.10 -6.54
C VAL A 70 -12.41 18.83 -5.59
N VAL A 71 -11.77 19.88 -5.10
CA VAL A 71 -10.69 19.78 -4.13
C VAL A 71 -11.03 20.59 -2.88
N ASN A 72 -10.68 20.09 -1.70
CA ASN A 72 -10.94 20.77 -0.44
C ASN A 72 -9.77 21.65 0.06
N GLY A 73 -8.70 21.80 -0.73
CA GLY A 73 -7.52 22.58 -0.39
C GLY A 73 -6.61 22.84 -1.58
N GLY A 74 -5.86 23.93 -1.53
CA GLY A 74 -5.03 24.41 -2.63
C GLY A 74 -5.86 25.08 -3.74
N GLU A 75 -5.20 25.40 -4.84
CA GLU A 75 -5.82 26.10 -5.97
C GLU A 75 -5.96 25.17 -7.17
N LEU A 76 -7.18 24.83 -7.56
CA LEU A 76 -7.46 24.00 -8.74
C LEU A 76 -7.95 24.87 -9.90
N ARG A 77 -7.23 24.83 -11.01
CA ARG A 77 -7.56 25.56 -12.24
C ARG A 77 -7.82 24.57 -13.38
N ARG A 78 -9.01 24.66 -13.96
CA ARG A 78 -9.38 23.86 -15.14
C ARG A 78 -8.60 24.31 -16.37
N LEU A 79 -7.99 23.35 -17.06
CA LEU A 79 -7.31 23.55 -18.35
C LEU A 79 -8.14 23.04 -19.53
N GLY A 80 -9.04 22.08 -19.29
CA GLY A 80 -9.88 21.47 -20.32
C GLY A 80 -11.00 20.59 -19.74
N PRO A 81 -11.68 19.79 -20.59
CA PRO A 81 -12.82 18.97 -20.18
C PRO A 81 -12.52 17.95 -19.08
N ALA A 82 -11.32 17.37 -19.11
CA ALA A 82 -10.85 16.35 -18.17
C ALA A 82 -9.41 16.61 -17.70
N ARG A 83 -9.01 17.89 -17.66
CA ARG A 83 -7.65 18.33 -17.36
C ARG A 83 -7.64 19.56 -16.47
N TRP A 84 -6.81 19.52 -15.44
CA TRP A 84 -6.61 20.59 -14.47
C TRP A 84 -5.14 20.73 -14.10
N VAL A 85 -4.80 21.91 -13.60
CA VAL A 85 -3.58 22.16 -12.84
C VAL A 85 -3.98 22.50 -11.42
N TRP A 86 -3.32 21.90 -10.45
CA TRP A 86 -3.52 22.12 -9.04
C TRP A 86 -2.22 22.57 -8.37
N THR A 87 -2.31 23.60 -7.54
CA THR A 87 -1.21 24.06 -6.68
C THR A 87 -1.48 23.63 -5.25
N ALA A 88 -0.54 22.88 -4.67
CA ALA A 88 -0.62 22.44 -3.29
C ALA A 88 -0.63 23.63 -2.31
N PRO A 89 -1.37 23.56 -1.19
CA PRO A 89 -1.21 24.48 -0.07
C PRO A 89 0.25 24.60 0.38
N ASP A 90 0.58 25.72 1.01
CA ASP A 90 1.88 25.90 1.68
C ASP A 90 1.95 25.11 3.01
N GLU A 91 0.80 24.89 3.65
CA GLU A 91 0.71 24.15 4.90
C GLU A 91 0.67 22.63 4.65
N PRO A 92 1.51 21.83 5.35
CA PRO A 92 1.42 20.38 5.34
C PRO A 92 0.05 19.86 5.79
N GLY A 93 -0.40 18.75 5.22
CA GLY A 93 -1.68 18.14 5.57
C GLY A 93 -2.37 17.41 4.42
N LEU A 94 -3.53 16.83 4.72
CA LEU A 94 -4.34 16.09 3.75
C LEU A 94 -5.23 17.02 2.93
N VAL A 95 -5.16 16.86 1.61
CA VAL A 95 -6.06 17.41 0.61
C VAL A 95 -6.76 16.27 -0.11
N ARG A 96 -8.08 16.37 -0.28
CA ARG A 96 -8.91 15.38 -0.97
C ARG A 96 -9.42 15.93 -2.28
N PHE A 97 -9.28 15.12 -3.32
CA PHE A 97 -9.93 15.30 -4.60
C PHE A 97 -11.08 14.31 -4.70
N ASP A 98 -12.29 14.80 -4.97
CA ASP A 98 -13.41 13.98 -5.38
C ASP A 98 -13.62 14.19 -6.88
N ILE A 99 -13.52 13.10 -7.65
CA ILE A 99 -13.56 13.09 -9.11
C ILE A 99 -14.87 12.43 -9.56
N HIS A 100 -15.65 13.17 -10.34
CA HIS A 100 -16.97 12.77 -10.84
C HIS A 100 -17.00 12.83 -12.37
N PRO A 101 -16.68 11.71 -13.05
CA PRO A 101 -16.71 11.64 -14.50
C PRO A 101 -18.08 11.12 -14.98
N GLY A 102 -19.07 12.00 -15.16
CA GLY A 102 -20.34 11.69 -15.84
C GLY A 102 -20.94 10.29 -15.57
N GLN A 103 -20.75 9.36 -16.53
CA GLN A 103 -21.24 7.97 -16.48
C GLN A 103 -20.17 6.94 -16.05
N ALA A 104 -18.91 7.33 -15.92
CA ALA A 104 -17.81 6.47 -15.48
C ALA A 104 -17.71 6.42 -13.95
N GLN A 105 -16.86 5.54 -13.42
CA GLN A 105 -16.73 5.37 -11.98
C GLN A 105 -16.13 6.61 -11.30
N SER A 106 -16.67 7.02 -10.15
CA SER A 106 -16.07 8.10 -9.36
C SER A 106 -14.76 7.63 -8.71
N ALA A 107 -13.84 8.57 -8.52
CA ALA A 107 -12.55 8.30 -7.88
C ALA A 107 -12.23 9.34 -6.81
N ARG A 108 -11.36 8.97 -5.87
CA ARG A 108 -10.83 9.84 -4.83
C ARG A 108 -9.31 9.83 -4.82
N LEU A 109 -8.71 11.03 -4.79
CA LEU A 109 -7.28 11.16 -4.54
C LEU A 109 -7.05 11.76 -3.14
N ASN A 110 -6.27 11.06 -2.33
CA ASN A 110 -5.80 11.52 -1.01
C ASN A 110 -4.39 12.11 -1.15
N VAL A 111 -4.30 13.41 -1.39
CA VAL A 111 -3.00 14.09 -1.59
C VAL A 111 -2.50 14.62 -0.26
N ILE A 112 -1.36 14.13 0.23
CA ILE A 112 -0.74 14.63 1.45
C ILE A 112 0.38 15.60 1.08
N VAL A 113 0.21 16.86 1.48
CA VAL A 113 1.27 17.87 1.45
C VAL A 113 2.25 17.53 2.58
N MET A 114 3.48 17.23 2.21
CA MET A 114 4.52 16.75 3.12
C MET A 114 5.16 17.87 3.94
N VAL A 115 5.69 17.51 5.10
CA VAL A 115 6.61 18.35 5.86
C VAL A 115 7.99 18.30 5.19
N PRO A 116 8.63 19.42 4.82
CA PRO A 116 9.97 19.39 4.23
C PRO A 116 10.99 18.67 5.11
N LEU A 117 11.88 17.87 4.51
CA LEU A 117 12.92 17.16 5.28
C LEU A 117 13.88 18.16 5.96
N ALA A 118 13.98 19.38 5.44
CA ALA A 118 14.78 20.46 6.01
C ALA A 118 14.34 20.88 7.42
N GLU A 119 13.08 20.62 7.80
CA GLU A 119 12.56 20.87 9.15
C GLU A 119 13.10 19.88 10.20
N VAL A 120 13.82 18.83 9.78
CA VAL A 120 14.43 17.88 10.70
C VAL A 120 15.67 18.51 11.33
N GLU A 121 15.56 18.93 12.59
CA GLU A 121 16.65 19.49 13.37
C GLU A 121 17.30 18.44 14.28
N ASN A 122 18.64 18.32 14.21
CA ASN A 122 19.41 17.39 15.04
C ASN A 122 18.91 15.92 14.98
N GLY A 123 18.25 15.54 13.88
CA GLY A 123 17.68 14.20 13.68
C GLY A 123 16.30 13.99 14.30
N TYR A 124 15.61 15.06 14.68
CA TYR A 124 14.25 15.04 15.24
C TYR A 124 13.33 15.97 14.47
N LEU A 125 12.05 15.62 14.42
CA LEU A 125 10.97 16.46 13.89
C LEU A 125 9.80 16.37 14.85
N ASN A 126 9.41 17.50 15.47
CA ASN A 126 8.36 17.56 16.50
C ASN A 126 8.49 16.46 17.57
N GLY A 127 9.71 16.23 18.08
CA GLY A 127 10.00 15.20 19.10
C GLY A 127 10.13 13.76 18.58
N TYR A 128 9.71 13.49 17.33
CA TYR A 128 9.85 12.18 16.71
C TYR A 128 11.26 12.00 16.12
N ARG A 129 11.90 10.86 16.41
CA ARG A 129 13.31 10.64 16.07
C ARG A 129 13.46 10.08 14.66
N ILE A 130 13.85 10.91 13.69
CA ILE A 130 14.13 10.47 12.32
C ILE A 130 15.55 9.86 12.23
N GLY A 131 16.53 10.51 12.84
CA GLY A 131 17.95 10.23 12.57
C GLY A 131 18.44 10.91 11.30
N ARG A 132 19.46 10.34 10.65
CA ARG A 132 20.16 10.97 9.53
C ARG A 132 20.23 10.05 8.32
N TYR A 133 19.74 10.53 7.18
CA TYR A 133 19.95 9.86 5.89
C TYR A 133 21.44 9.88 5.52
N PRO A 134 21.95 8.89 4.74
CA PRO A 134 23.31 8.93 4.26
C PRO A 134 23.60 10.16 3.39
N ASP A 135 24.75 10.80 3.57
CA ASP A 135 25.17 11.99 2.81
C ASP A 135 25.37 11.71 1.30
N LYS A 136 25.71 10.47 0.96
CA LYS A 136 25.94 10.04 -0.42
C LYS A 136 24.98 8.93 -0.81
N PRO A 137 24.32 9.01 -1.98
CA PRO A 137 23.52 7.91 -2.49
C PRO A 137 24.38 6.67 -2.73
N LEU A 138 23.81 5.49 -2.52
CA LEU A 138 24.51 4.22 -2.75
C LEU A 138 24.95 4.12 -4.21
N ARG A 139 26.26 4.09 -4.45
CA ARG A 139 26.86 4.02 -5.79
C ARG A 139 26.35 5.11 -6.75
N GLY A 140 26.01 6.29 -6.23
CA GLY A 140 25.51 7.40 -7.06
C GLY A 140 24.05 7.23 -7.52
N ASN A 141 23.34 6.17 -7.13
CA ASN A 141 21.99 5.93 -7.61
C ASN A 141 20.98 6.91 -6.94
N PRO A 142 20.26 7.74 -7.72
CA PRO A 142 19.38 8.79 -7.21
C PRO A 142 18.21 8.28 -6.35
N ILE A 143 17.85 6.99 -6.45
CA ILE A 143 16.82 6.38 -5.58
C ILE A 143 17.19 6.36 -4.09
N TYR A 144 18.47 6.61 -3.77
CA TYR A 144 19.02 6.72 -2.42
C TYR A 144 19.34 8.16 -2.00
N LEU A 145 18.88 9.16 -2.75
CA LEU A 145 18.88 10.54 -2.26
C LEU A 145 17.89 10.66 -1.08
N PRO A 146 18.16 11.50 -0.08
CA PRO A 146 17.18 11.80 0.96
C PRO A 146 15.83 12.22 0.34
N PRO A 147 14.69 11.82 0.94
CA PRO A 147 13.39 12.26 0.45
C PRO A 147 13.26 13.78 0.57
N PRO A 148 12.48 14.44 -0.30
CA PRO A 148 12.30 15.89 -0.21
C PRO A 148 11.49 16.30 1.04
N GLY A 149 10.61 15.41 1.51
CA GLY A 149 9.75 15.62 2.66
C GLY A 149 9.34 14.32 3.34
N LEU A 150 8.61 14.47 4.43
CA LEU A 150 8.06 13.41 5.26
C LEU A 150 6.54 13.60 5.35
N ILE A 151 5.81 12.48 5.35
CA ILE A 151 4.38 12.47 5.60
C ILE A 151 4.19 12.55 7.11
N GLU A 152 3.56 13.62 7.60
CA GLU A 152 3.10 13.71 8.98
C GLU A 152 1.82 12.87 9.15
N VAL A 153 1.80 12.00 10.15
CA VAL A 153 0.69 11.11 10.43
C VAL A 153 0.22 11.36 11.86
N SER A 154 -0.97 11.93 11.98
CA SER A 154 -1.73 11.97 13.23
C SER A 154 -2.45 10.64 13.47
N PRO A 155 -2.98 10.38 14.67
CA PRO A 155 -3.81 9.20 14.93
C PRO A 155 -4.96 9.05 13.93
N GLU A 156 -5.61 10.16 13.56
CA GLU A 156 -6.76 10.19 12.66
C GLU A 156 -6.38 9.88 11.20
N LEU A 157 -5.13 10.15 10.81
CA LEU A 157 -4.63 9.85 9.47
C LEU A 157 -4.12 8.40 9.33
N ALA A 158 -4.01 7.64 10.42
CA ALA A 158 -3.54 6.26 10.35
C ALA A 158 -4.47 5.37 9.50
N ASP A 159 -5.78 5.60 9.56
CA ASP A 159 -6.77 4.85 8.79
C ASP A 159 -7.02 5.43 7.39
N LEU A 160 -6.27 6.45 6.98
CA LEU A 160 -6.40 7.04 5.64
C LEU A 160 -6.06 5.99 4.56
N PRO A 161 -6.97 5.70 3.62
CA PRO A 161 -6.66 4.84 2.49
C PRO A 161 -5.56 5.44 1.61
N VAL A 162 -4.52 4.66 1.35
CA VAL A 162 -3.47 5.00 0.38
C VAL A 162 -3.67 4.30 -0.96
N SER A 163 -4.50 3.27 -0.98
CA SER A 163 -5.05 2.55 -2.14
C SER A 163 -6.28 1.74 -1.70
N PRO A 164 -7.02 1.04 -2.59
CA PRO A 164 -8.25 0.35 -2.19
C PRO A 164 -8.09 -0.64 -1.04
N HIS A 165 -6.93 -1.29 -0.91
CA HIS A 165 -6.69 -2.36 0.06
C HIS A 165 -5.63 -2.03 1.12
N PHE A 166 -5.11 -0.79 1.13
CA PHE A 166 -4.06 -0.40 2.07
C PHE A 166 -4.31 0.96 2.71
N THR A 167 -3.96 1.09 3.98
CA THR A 167 -4.04 2.34 4.75
C THR A 167 -2.66 2.85 5.15
N LEU A 168 -2.55 4.16 5.41
CA LEU A 168 -1.29 4.83 5.72
C LEU A 168 -0.61 4.24 6.98
N GLY A 169 -1.42 3.89 7.98
CA GLY A 169 -1.00 3.36 9.26
C GLY A 169 -0.26 2.02 9.16
N GLN A 170 -0.61 1.18 8.18
CA GLN A 170 0.08 -0.10 7.94
C GLN A 170 1.57 0.07 7.65
N PHE A 171 1.99 1.24 7.16
CA PHE A 171 3.38 1.52 6.82
C PHE A 171 4.17 2.24 7.92
N LEU A 172 3.57 2.53 9.07
CA LEU A 172 4.22 3.28 10.14
C LEU A 172 5.44 2.54 10.72
N CYS A 173 6.42 3.34 11.14
CA CYS A 173 7.58 2.81 11.83
C CYS A 173 7.21 2.42 13.28
N LYS A 174 7.69 1.25 13.73
CA LYS A 174 7.39 0.68 15.06
C LYS A 174 8.05 1.41 16.24
N GLN A 175 8.96 2.36 15.97
CA GLN A 175 9.59 3.14 17.04
C GLN A 175 8.58 4.07 17.74
N GLN A 176 8.89 4.42 18.99
CA GLN A 176 8.15 5.42 19.78
C GLN A 176 6.62 5.17 19.68
N PRO A 177 6.12 4.00 20.12
CA PRO A 177 4.73 3.59 19.91
C PRO A 177 3.74 4.63 20.39
N ASP A 178 3.99 5.24 21.55
CA ASP A 178 3.11 6.21 22.20
C ASP A 178 3.30 7.67 21.74
N HIS A 179 4.18 7.92 20.76
CA HIS A 179 4.46 9.27 20.25
C HIS A 179 3.60 9.61 19.04
N TRP A 180 3.04 10.83 19.04
CA TRP A 180 2.34 11.44 17.92
C TRP A 180 2.70 12.93 17.80
N PRO A 181 2.71 13.52 16.58
CA PRO A 181 2.58 12.82 15.31
C PRO A 181 3.77 11.89 15.02
N LYS A 182 3.60 10.99 14.05
CA LYS A 182 4.67 10.15 13.49
C LYS A 182 4.98 10.61 12.08
N TYR A 183 6.14 10.21 11.57
CA TYR A 183 6.58 10.61 10.23
C TYR A 183 7.03 9.40 9.44
N LEU A 184 6.62 9.34 8.18
CA LEU A 184 7.04 8.30 7.26
C LEU A 184 7.33 8.80 5.86
N VAL A 185 8.10 8.00 5.12
CA VAL A 185 8.20 8.09 3.66
C VAL A 185 7.45 6.90 3.10
N LEU A 186 6.61 7.13 2.10
CA LEU A 186 5.93 6.07 1.35
C LEU A 186 6.06 6.41 -0.13
N ARG A 187 6.37 5.40 -0.95
CA ARG A 187 6.45 5.56 -2.41
C ARG A 187 5.20 4.98 -3.03
N GLU A 188 4.55 5.74 -3.90
CA GLU A 188 3.35 5.33 -4.62
C GLU A 188 3.61 4.04 -5.43
N ALA A 189 4.84 3.86 -5.94
CA ALA A 189 5.25 2.66 -6.64
C ALA A 189 5.24 1.39 -5.76
N LEU A 190 5.49 1.50 -4.44
CA LEU A 190 5.36 0.37 -3.52
C LEU A 190 3.88 0.00 -3.35
N VAL A 191 3.02 1.01 -3.13
CA VAL A 191 1.58 0.81 -2.90
C VAL A 191 0.94 0.16 -4.13
N ALA A 192 1.16 0.73 -5.32
CA ALA A 192 0.68 0.17 -6.59
C ALA A 192 1.18 -1.27 -6.80
N LYS A 193 2.44 -1.55 -6.44
CA LYS A 193 3.01 -2.89 -6.51
C LYS A 193 2.32 -3.89 -5.58
N LEU A 194 1.95 -3.47 -4.37
CA LEU A 194 1.23 -4.32 -3.43
C LEU A 194 -0.20 -4.62 -3.92
N GLU A 195 -0.90 -3.65 -4.49
CA GLU A 195 -2.23 -3.86 -5.11
C GLU A 195 -2.19 -4.90 -6.24
N ILE A 196 -1.19 -4.82 -7.12
CA ILE A 196 -1.05 -5.78 -8.24
C ILE A 196 -0.71 -7.18 -7.72
N ILE A 197 0.17 -7.27 -6.72
CA ILE A 197 0.50 -8.56 -6.08
C ILE A 197 -0.74 -9.14 -5.40
N LEU A 198 -1.54 -8.29 -4.73
CA LEU A 198 -2.76 -8.71 -4.05
C LEU A 198 -3.80 -9.26 -5.03
N ALA A 199 -3.97 -8.59 -6.18
CA ALA A 199 -4.84 -9.08 -7.25
C ALA A 199 -4.38 -10.45 -7.78
N GLU A 200 -3.09 -10.63 -8.11
CA GLU A 200 -2.57 -11.91 -8.60
C GLU A 200 -2.70 -13.04 -7.55
N VAL A 201 -2.52 -12.72 -6.26
CA VAL A 201 -2.73 -13.70 -5.16
C VAL A 201 -4.19 -14.17 -5.13
N ASN A 202 -5.15 -13.24 -5.24
CA ASN A 202 -6.57 -13.57 -5.28
C ASN A 202 -6.95 -14.31 -6.58
N ASP A 203 -6.40 -13.92 -7.74
CA ASP A 203 -6.61 -14.61 -9.03
C ASP A 203 -6.14 -16.07 -8.99
N ARG A 204 -5.18 -16.40 -8.11
CA ARG A 204 -4.71 -17.77 -7.86
C ARG A 204 -5.52 -18.53 -6.82
N GLY A 205 -6.64 -17.96 -6.35
CA GLY A 205 -7.55 -18.59 -5.40
C GLY A 205 -7.12 -18.49 -3.93
N ILE A 206 -6.18 -17.60 -3.61
CA ILE A 206 -5.83 -17.29 -2.22
C ILE A 206 -6.57 -16.02 -1.81
N HIS A 207 -7.71 -16.19 -1.15
CA HIS A 207 -8.58 -15.07 -0.77
C HIS A 207 -7.98 -14.23 0.35
N THR A 208 -7.79 -12.94 0.10
CA THR A 208 -7.35 -11.97 1.12
C THR A 208 -7.64 -10.53 0.69
N ASP A 209 -8.16 -9.72 1.61
CA ASP A 209 -8.52 -8.33 1.33
C ASP A 209 -7.32 -7.36 1.43
N SER A 210 -6.22 -7.78 2.07
CA SER A 210 -5.01 -6.96 2.27
C SER A 210 -3.86 -7.82 2.78
N PHE A 211 -2.62 -7.36 2.63
CA PHE A 211 -1.49 -7.97 3.32
C PHE A 211 -1.32 -7.42 4.73
N HIS A 212 -0.94 -8.28 5.67
CA HIS A 212 -0.32 -7.83 6.90
C HIS A 212 1.06 -7.23 6.59
N VAL A 213 1.18 -5.91 6.71
CA VAL A 213 2.46 -5.19 6.60
C VAL A 213 3.21 -5.27 7.93
N MET A 214 4.00 -6.33 8.10
CA MET A 214 4.79 -6.54 9.31
C MET A 214 5.81 -5.41 9.52
N SER A 215 6.34 -4.83 8.44
CA SER A 215 7.22 -3.67 8.49
C SER A 215 7.14 -2.88 7.20
N GLY A 216 6.60 -1.67 7.25
CA GLY A 216 6.70 -0.67 6.18
C GLY A 216 7.93 0.22 6.33
N TYR A 217 7.72 1.53 6.47
CA TYR A 217 8.79 2.51 6.61
C TYR A 217 9.60 2.31 7.90
N ARG A 218 10.90 2.59 7.81
CA ARG A 218 11.81 2.66 8.96
C ARG A 218 12.54 3.98 8.92
N THR A 219 12.53 4.74 10.00
CA THR A 219 13.41 5.91 10.07
C THR A 219 14.89 5.47 9.93
N PRO A 220 15.79 6.33 9.44
CA PRO A 220 17.21 6.05 9.46
C PRO A 220 17.73 5.61 10.84
N TRP A 221 17.23 6.23 11.92
CA TRP A 221 17.60 5.87 13.27
C TRP A 221 17.14 4.44 13.64
N TYR A 222 15.85 4.14 13.47
CA TYR A 222 15.30 2.84 13.87
C TYR A 222 15.87 1.70 13.05
N ASN A 223 16.05 1.90 11.74
CA ASN A 223 16.67 0.90 10.88
C ASN A 223 18.08 0.52 11.37
N ARG A 224 18.88 1.51 11.81
CA ARG A 224 20.19 1.26 12.43
C ARG A 224 20.05 0.59 13.80
N ALA A 225 19.11 1.02 14.62
CA ALA A 225 18.91 0.50 15.97
C ALA A 225 18.60 -1.01 15.99
N ILE A 226 17.92 -1.52 14.95
CA ILE A 226 17.63 -2.95 14.77
C ILE A 226 18.71 -3.70 13.96
N GLY A 227 19.88 -3.09 13.74
CA GLY A 227 21.05 -3.73 13.14
C GLY A 227 21.03 -3.85 11.60
N ASN A 228 20.12 -3.16 10.91
CA ASN A 228 20.07 -3.21 9.45
C ASN A 228 21.03 -2.23 8.77
N GLY A 229 21.42 -2.55 7.54
CA GLY A 229 22.24 -1.68 6.70
C GLY A 229 21.56 -0.34 6.40
N ARG A 230 22.35 0.74 6.40
CA ARG A 230 21.88 2.12 6.19
C ARG A 230 21.22 2.40 4.83
N TYR A 231 21.37 1.51 3.86
CA TYR A 231 20.78 1.61 2.52
C TYR A 231 19.60 0.63 2.30
N SER A 232 18.98 0.15 3.38
CA SER A 232 17.73 -0.62 3.29
C SER A 232 16.63 0.19 2.62
N ARG A 233 15.88 -0.42 1.70
CA ARG A 233 14.79 0.26 0.97
C ARG A 233 13.61 0.69 1.85
N HIS A 234 13.45 0.11 3.05
CA HIS A 234 12.49 0.58 4.06
C HIS A 234 12.74 2.03 4.48
N VAL A 235 14.00 2.49 4.46
CA VAL A 235 14.38 3.85 4.87
C VAL A 235 13.92 4.92 3.87
N TRP A 236 13.61 4.51 2.64
CA TRP A 236 13.11 5.39 1.57
C TRP A 236 11.64 5.09 1.23
N GLY A 237 10.89 4.44 2.14
CA GLY A 237 9.46 4.18 1.93
C GLY A 237 9.14 3.27 0.76
N GLY A 238 10.14 2.55 0.26
CA GLY A 238 10.03 1.77 -0.97
C GLY A 238 10.01 0.27 -0.75
N ALA A 239 9.86 -0.20 0.49
CA ALA A 239 9.83 -1.61 0.83
C ALA A 239 8.79 -1.94 1.92
N ALA A 240 8.27 -3.16 1.84
CA ALA A 240 7.38 -3.75 2.82
C ALA A 240 7.80 -5.20 3.09
N ASP A 241 7.73 -5.62 4.35
CA ASP A 241 7.78 -7.01 4.76
C ASP A 241 6.33 -7.47 5.00
N ILE A 242 5.84 -8.42 4.20
CA ILE A 242 4.42 -8.78 4.10
C ILE A 242 4.15 -10.27 4.33
N PHE A 243 2.93 -10.57 4.78
CA PHE A 243 2.33 -11.90 4.78
C PHE A 243 0.80 -11.82 4.72
N ILE A 244 0.13 -12.95 4.45
CA ILE A 244 -1.32 -13.07 4.47
C ILE A 244 -1.75 -13.53 5.87
N ASP A 245 -2.72 -12.82 6.46
CA ASP A 245 -3.19 -13.00 7.85
C ASP A 245 -4.69 -12.69 7.93
N THR A 246 -5.50 -13.54 7.32
CA THR A 246 -6.96 -13.38 7.19
C THR A 246 -7.69 -13.49 8.54
N ASN A 247 -7.10 -14.17 9.52
CA ASN A 247 -7.65 -14.30 10.87
C ASN A 247 -7.11 -13.25 11.87
N GLY A 248 -6.18 -12.38 11.44
CA GLY A 248 -5.67 -11.26 12.23
C GLY A 248 -4.84 -11.64 13.46
N ASN A 249 -4.24 -12.83 13.48
CA ASN A 249 -3.48 -13.31 14.64
C ASN A 249 -2.00 -12.84 14.65
N GLY A 250 -1.59 -12.07 13.65
CA GLY A 250 -0.23 -11.56 13.49
C GLY A 250 0.77 -12.60 13.00
N ARG A 251 0.30 -13.70 12.39
CA ARG A 251 1.11 -14.76 11.78
C ARG A 251 0.58 -15.09 10.40
N MET A 252 1.48 -15.59 9.57
CA MET A 252 1.15 -16.06 8.23
C MET A 252 0.15 -17.22 8.28
N ASP A 253 -0.85 -17.17 7.42
CA ASP A 253 -1.79 -18.27 7.22
C ASP A 253 -1.12 -19.49 6.55
N ASP A 254 -1.75 -20.65 6.69
CA ASP A 254 -1.37 -21.89 5.99
C ASP A 254 -1.87 -21.81 4.54
N LEU A 255 -1.03 -21.29 3.65
CA LEU A 255 -1.36 -21.05 2.25
C LEU A 255 -1.26 -22.33 1.40
N ASN A 256 -0.46 -23.31 1.84
CA ASN A 256 -0.27 -24.56 1.10
C ASN A 256 -1.18 -25.70 1.55
N GLY A 257 -1.95 -25.51 2.63
CA GLY A 257 -2.92 -26.46 3.16
C GLY A 257 -2.29 -27.68 3.85
N ASP A 258 -1.06 -27.57 4.35
CA ASP A 258 -0.37 -28.68 5.03
C ASP A 258 -0.64 -28.74 6.56
N GLY A 259 -1.50 -27.86 7.05
CA GLY A 259 -1.91 -27.72 8.43
C GLY A 259 -0.91 -26.94 9.29
N ARG A 260 0.10 -26.28 8.70
CA ARG A 260 1.16 -25.58 9.42
C ARG A 260 1.53 -24.25 8.77
N SER A 261 1.34 -23.15 9.52
CA SER A 261 1.93 -21.86 9.19
C SER A 261 3.46 -21.88 9.27
N GLY A 262 4.16 -21.73 8.14
CA GLY A 262 5.60 -21.87 8.07
C GLY A 262 6.27 -21.32 6.81
N VAL A 263 7.57 -21.62 6.65
CA VAL A 263 8.39 -21.09 5.55
C VAL A 263 7.88 -21.54 4.18
N LYS A 264 7.14 -22.64 4.11
CA LYS A 264 6.56 -23.12 2.85
C LYS A 264 5.47 -22.18 2.35
N ASP A 265 4.67 -21.59 3.23
CA ASP A 265 3.64 -20.61 2.88
C ASP A 265 4.28 -19.32 2.36
N ALA A 266 5.32 -18.83 3.04
CA ALA A 266 6.06 -17.67 2.58
C ALA A 266 6.75 -17.94 1.23
N ARG A 267 7.20 -19.18 1.00
CA ARG A 267 7.75 -19.59 -0.30
C ARG A 267 6.67 -19.66 -1.38
N LEU A 268 5.45 -20.07 -1.07
CA LEU A 268 4.33 -20.06 -2.02
C LEU A 268 3.99 -18.62 -2.43
N LEU A 269 3.86 -17.71 -1.46
CA LEU A 269 3.66 -16.28 -1.75
C LEU A 269 4.82 -15.70 -2.58
N LEU A 270 6.07 -16.05 -2.23
CA LEU A 270 7.25 -15.66 -2.99
C LEU A 270 7.17 -16.11 -4.45
N SER A 271 6.82 -17.39 -4.71
CA SER A 271 6.73 -17.91 -6.08
C SER A 271 5.63 -17.25 -6.90
N ILE A 272 4.49 -16.91 -6.27
CA ILE A 272 3.41 -16.17 -6.96
C ILE A 272 3.93 -14.82 -7.45
N ILE A 273 4.69 -14.12 -6.59
CA ILE A 273 5.25 -12.81 -6.94
C ILE A 273 6.36 -12.93 -8.00
N ASP A 274 7.17 -13.98 -7.96
CA ASP A 274 8.24 -14.21 -8.94
C ASP A 274 7.66 -14.52 -10.32
N ASP A 275 6.68 -15.43 -10.39
CA ASP A 275 5.94 -15.76 -11.63
C ASP A 275 5.28 -14.51 -12.25
N LEU A 276 4.71 -13.65 -11.40
CA LEU A 276 4.11 -12.39 -11.82
C LEU A 276 5.13 -11.47 -12.51
N TYR A 277 6.35 -11.37 -11.97
CA TYR A 277 7.42 -10.59 -12.59
C TYR A 277 7.86 -11.21 -13.91
N ASP A 278 8.03 -12.53 -13.96
CA ASP A 278 8.48 -13.27 -15.14
C ASP A 278 7.46 -13.21 -16.29
N SER A 279 6.17 -13.01 -15.98
CA SER A 279 5.13 -12.86 -17.01
C SER A 279 5.31 -11.63 -17.90
N GLY A 280 6.14 -10.65 -17.51
CA GLY A 280 6.38 -9.42 -18.26
C GLY A 280 5.18 -8.46 -18.33
N ARG A 281 4.02 -8.83 -17.75
CA ARG A 281 2.78 -8.05 -17.80
C ARG A 281 2.85 -6.75 -17.00
N HIS A 282 3.82 -6.61 -16.09
CA HIS A 282 3.96 -5.45 -15.23
C HIS A 282 5.42 -5.06 -14.94
N GLU A 283 6.05 -4.34 -15.87
CA GLU A 283 7.40 -3.78 -15.67
C GLU A 283 7.51 -2.92 -14.39
N ARG A 284 6.40 -2.28 -13.97
CA ARG A 284 6.28 -1.50 -12.73
C ARG A 284 6.58 -2.30 -11.46
N LEU A 285 6.61 -3.62 -11.54
CA LEU A 285 6.92 -4.50 -10.41
C LEU A 285 8.41 -4.77 -10.21
N HIS A 286 9.29 -4.35 -11.10
CA HIS A 286 10.72 -4.62 -10.95
C HIS A 286 11.27 -4.08 -9.62
N GLY A 287 11.93 -4.96 -8.86
CA GLY A 287 12.49 -4.60 -7.56
C GLY A 287 13.07 -5.77 -6.79
N GLY A 288 13.33 -5.54 -5.51
CA GLY A 288 13.78 -6.58 -4.59
C GLY A 288 12.63 -7.49 -4.16
N LEU A 289 12.93 -8.78 -4.08
CA LEU A 289 12.05 -9.81 -3.55
C LEU A 289 12.90 -10.75 -2.70
N GLY A 290 12.48 -11.04 -1.47
CA GLY A 290 13.25 -11.90 -0.59
C GLY A 290 12.43 -12.70 0.40
N LEU A 291 12.86 -13.94 0.66
CA LEU A 291 12.23 -14.83 1.62
C LEU A 291 12.94 -14.73 2.97
N TYR A 292 12.17 -14.59 4.05
CA TYR A 292 12.71 -14.62 5.41
C TYR A 292 12.02 -15.69 6.24
N GLY A 293 12.83 -16.56 6.84
CA GLY A 293 12.40 -17.57 7.78
C GLY A 293 11.94 -17.02 9.14
N PRO A 294 11.29 -17.86 9.97
CA PRO A 294 10.81 -17.47 11.28
C PRO A 294 11.95 -17.15 12.24
N ARG A 295 11.64 -16.33 13.25
CA ARG A 295 12.48 -16.06 14.41
C ARG A 295 11.64 -16.15 15.69
N PRO A 296 12.25 -16.22 16.89
CA PRO A 296 11.48 -16.35 18.13
C PRO A 296 10.36 -15.31 18.31
N HIS A 297 10.55 -14.10 17.76
CA HIS A 297 9.62 -12.97 17.87
C HIS A 297 8.78 -12.68 16.62
N ARG A 298 8.86 -13.50 15.56
CA ARG A 298 8.06 -13.32 14.33
C ARG A 298 7.99 -14.58 13.46
N GLY A 299 6.90 -14.74 12.72
CA GLY A 299 6.76 -15.76 11.69
C GLY A 299 7.62 -15.50 10.45
N PRO A 300 7.55 -16.39 9.44
CA PRO A 300 8.14 -16.16 8.13
C PRO A 300 7.37 -15.06 7.37
N PHE A 301 8.03 -14.42 6.42
CA PHE A 301 7.44 -13.35 5.62
C PHE A 301 8.17 -13.18 4.29
N VAL A 302 7.55 -12.43 3.38
CA VAL A 302 8.14 -12.03 2.10
C VAL A 302 8.48 -10.54 2.14
N HIS A 303 9.71 -10.21 1.78
CA HIS A 303 10.13 -8.84 1.54
C HIS A 303 9.86 -8.46 0.10
N VAL A 304 9.25 -7.29 -0.10
CA VAL A 304 9.02 -6.70 -1.42
C VAL A 304 9.50 -5.25 -1.41
N ASP A 305 10.20 -4.83 -2.47
CA ASP A 305 10.50 -3.41 -2.65
C ASP A 305 10.39 -2.96 -4.12
N ALA A 306 10.23 -1.65 -4.31
CA ALA A 306 10.12 -0.99 -5.60
C ALA A 306 11.43 -0.26 -5.97
N ARG A 307 12.58 -0.94 -5.88
CA ARG A 307 13.89 -0.36 -6.22
C ARG A 307 14.14 -0.17 -7.73
N GLY A 308 13.25 -0.66 -8.58
CA GLY A 308 13.29 -0.49 -10.04
C GLY A 308 14.31 -1.37 -10.76
N HIS A 309 14.98 -2.27 -10.04
CA HIS A 309 15.84 -3.29 -10.62
C HIS A 309 15.75 -4.58 -9.79
N GLU A 310 16.01 -5.71 -10.42
CA GLU A 310 15.91 -7.00 -9.76
C GLU A 310 16.92 -7.15 -8.63
N ALA A 311 16.48 -7.78 -7.54
CA ALA A 311 17.33 -8.37 -6.52
C ALA A 311 16.56 -9.53 -5.86
N ARG A 312 17.25 -10.66 -5.64
CA ARG A 312 16.70 -11.86 -4.99
C ARG A 312 17.59 -12.32 -3.86
N TRP A 313 17.00 -12.73 -2.75
CA TRP A 313 17.74 -13.32 -1.65
C TRP A 313 16.83 -14.18 -0.77
N THR A 314 17.44 -15.10 -0.03
CA THR A 314 16.77 -15.92 0.97
C THR A 314 17.55 -15.83 2.26
N VAL A 315 16.86 -15.52 3.35
CA VAL A 315 17.38 -15.56 4.70
C VAL A 315 16.65 -16.70 5.43
N PRO A 316 17.29 -17.87 5.57
CA PRO A 316 16.66 -19.05 6.14
C PRO A 316 16.24 -18.88 7.59
#